data_AF-L5M4J0-F1
#
_entry.id   AF-L5M4J0-F1
#
_cell.length_a   1.000
_cell.length_b   1.000
_cell.length_c   1.000
_cell.angle_alpha   90.00
_cell.angle_beta   90.00
_cell.angle_gamma   90.00
#
_symmetry.space_group_name_H-M   'P 1'
#
loop_
_entity.id
_entity.type
_entity.pdbx_description
1 polymer ?
#
loop_
_entity_poly.entity_id
_entity_poly.type
_entity_poly.pdbx_seq_one_letter_code
_entity_poly.pdbx_strand_id
1 'polypeptide(L)'
;MAVPPKYRHMQTFYRYYSGEKKAPVLTVFIGGNHEASNHLQELPYGGWVAPNIYYLGLAGVVKYRGVRIGGISGIFKSHDYRKGHFECPPYNSATIRSIYHVRNVEVYKLKQLKQPMDIFLSHDWPRSIYHYGNKKQLLKTKSFFRQEVENNTLGSPAASELLEHLKPTYWFSAHLHVKFAALMQHQAKDEGETAKATKFLALDKCLPHRDFLQVIEIDHDPSAPDYLEYDIEWLTVLRATNNLINVTARLWNMPENNGLHTRWDYSPTEEAMNEVLETLNHDLKVPFNFSVTAACHDPSKPQTQVQLVHRINPQTTEFCAKLGITDINVSLQKAKEEHHLCGEYEEQEEGGSNDSGEEPSEYNTDTSALSSTNPDEIVLEEEEEEEEEEDSFVSAHSDLNTTSLEPSSDLASDFSASFSDVRILPGSMFVSSDDTSGSPGSGEGKPGEVVESGDGKDLTRAPGKRLSDESVPEQRKKIKRRNQAIYAAEDDDDAA
;
A
#
# COMPACT_ATOMS: atom_id res chain seq x y z
N MET A 1 14.42 7.33 -1.45
CA MET A 1 13.56 7.37 -0.27
C MET A 1 13.13 8.78 0.06
N ALA A 2 11.84 9.09 -0.09
CA ALA A 2 11.24 10.35 0.35
C ALA A 2 10.93 10.29 1.86
N VAL A 3 11.90 10.67 2.67
CA VAL A 3 11.81 10.76 4.15
C VAL A 3 12.57 12.01 4.58
N PRO A 4 12.15 12.77 5.62
CA PRO A 4 12.90 13.91 6.14
C PRO A 4 14.34 13.51 6.48
N PRO A 5 15.37 14.31 6.16
CA PRO A 5 16.77 13.93 6.38
C PRO A 5 17.07 13.36 7.77
N LYS A 6 16.50 13.98 8.82
CA LYS A 6 16.63 13.57 10.23
C LYS A 6 16.10 12.16 10.58
N TYR A 7 15.27 11.56 9.73
CA TYR A 7 14.69 10.22 9.93
C TYR A 7 15.19 9.18 8.93
N ARG A 8 16.17 9.52 8.08
CA ARG A 8 16.76 8.58 7.11
C ARG A 8 17.74 7.63 7.82
N HIS A 9 17.48 6.33 7.73
CA HIS A 9 18.36 5.28 8.25
C HIS A 9 18.48 4.15 7.24
N MET A 10 19.70 3.61 7.06
CA MET A 10 19.97 2.47 6.15
C MET A 10 19.35 1.14 6.62
N GLN A 11 18.98 1.06 7.91
CA GLN A 11 18.39 -0.12 8.55
C GLN A 11 19.19 -1.41 8.28
N THR A 12 18.58 -2.47 7.75
CA THR A 12 19.19 -3.80 7.67
C THR A 12 19.11 -4.46 6.29
N PHE A 13 18.41 -3.87 5.31
CA PHE A 13 18.23 -4.50 3.99
C PHE A 13 19.56 -4.72 3.24
N TYR A 14 20.53 -3.81 3.40
CA TYR A 14 21.86 -3.92 2.77
C TYR A 14 22.57 -5.25 3.05
N ARG A 15 22.28 -5.89 4.19
CA ARG A 15 22.84 -7.19 4.59
C ARG A 15 22.31 -8.35 3.76
N TYR A 16 21.06 -8.25 3.28
CA TYR A 16 20.49 -9.22 2.36
C TYR A 16 20.98 -8.98 0.94
N TYR A 17 21.08 -7.71 0.54
CA TYR A 17 21.63 -7.30 -0.75
C TYR A 17 23.09 -7.71 -0.94
N SER A 18 23.93 -7.59 0.11
CA SER A 18 25.33 -7.99 0.10
C SER A 18 25.59 -9.50 0.26
N GLY A 19 24.57 -10.26 0.65
CA GLY A 19 24.71 -11.68 0.97
C GLY A 19 25.24 -11.99 2.37
N GLU A 20 25.45 -11.00 3.26
CA GLU A 20 25.70 -11.22 4.70
C GLU A 20 24.56 -12.06 5.33
N LYS A 21 23.34 -11.86 4.84
CA LYS A 21 22.14 -12.61 5.24
C LYS A 21 21.37 -13.11 4.04
N LYS A 22 20.66 -14.23 4.22
CA LYS A 22 19.66 -14.75 3.29
C LYS A 22 18.31 -14.79 4.00
N ALA A 23 17.23 -14.43 3.31
CA ALA A 23 15.89 -14.55 3.90
C ALA A 23 15.55 -16.05 4.11
N PRO A 24 15.16 -16.48 5.33
CA PRO A 24 14.91 -17.90 5.63
C PRO A 24 13.60 -18.41 5.02
N VAL A 25 12.68 -17.51 4.68
CA VAL A 25 11.39 -17.78 4.06
C VAL A 25 11.29 -16.94 2.79
N LEU A 26 10.69 -17.51 1.73
CA LEU A 26 10.41 -16.79 0.50
C LEU A 26 9.57 -15.55 0.82
N THR A 27 10.11 -14.38 0.52
CA THR A 27 9.48 -13.09 0.84
C THR A 27 9.08 -12.40 -0.45
N VAL A 28 7.78 -12.37 -0.76
CA VAL A 28 7.21 -11.62 -1.88
C VAL A 28 6.66 -10.28 -1.35
N PHE A 29 6.96 -9.17 -2.01
CA PHE A 29 6.52 -7.84 -1.57
C PHE A 29 6.20 -6.87 -2.72
N ILE A 30 5.45 -5.82 -2.38
CA ILE A 30 5.19 -4.61 -3.18
C ILE A 30 5.87 -3.41 -2.51
N GLY A 31 6.14 -2.35 -3.27
CA GLY A 31 6.70 -1.12 -2.75
C GLY A 31 5.62 -0.26 -2.09
N GLY A 32 5.98 0.44 -1.02
CA GLY A 32 5.18 1.53 -0.44
C GLY A 32 5.75 2.90 -0.78
N ASN A 33 5.61 3.85 0.15
CA ASN A 33 6.09 5.24 0.02
C ASN A 33 7.50 5.48 0.60
N HIS A 34 8.05 4.53 1.37
CA HIS A 34 9.35 4.68 2.06
C HIS A 34 10.42 3.73 1.49
N GLU A 35 10.70 3.86 0.20
CA GLU A 35 11.51 2.90 -0.54
C GLU A 35 12.90 3.39 -0.94
N ALA A 36 13.78 2.42 -1.22
CA ALA A 36 14.95 2.62 -2.07
C ALA A 36 14.49 2.73 -3.54
N SER A 37 13.78 3.81 -3.88
CA SER A 37 13.07 3.99 -5.15
C SER A 37 13.92 3.71 -6.40
N ASN A 38 15.21 4.09 -6.37
CA ASN A 38 16.15 3.78 -7.45
C ASN A 38 16.37 2.27 -7.66
N HIS A 39 16.38 1.48 -6.59
CA HIS A 39 16.60 0.05 -6.66
C HIS A 39 15.31 -0.72 -7.00
N LEU A 40 14.13 -0.18 -6.67
CA LEU A 40 12.85 -0.76 -7.14
C LEU A 40 12.55 -0.36 -8.60
N GLN A 41 12.94 0.85 -9.02
CA GLN A 41 12.81 1.31 -10.40
C GLN A 41 13.61 0.45 -11.40
N GLU A 42 14.75 -0.09 -10.96
CA GLU A 42 15.52 -1.10 -11.71
C GLU A 42 14.68 -2.33 -12.14
N LEU A 43 13.59 -2.65 -11.45
CA LEU A 43 12.79 -3.88 -11.59
C LEU A 43 11.27 -3.60 -11.81
N PRO A 44 10.87 -2.87 -12.87
CA PRO A 44 9.50 -2.41 -13.04
C PRO A 44 8.48 -3.55 -13.27
N TYR A 45 8.93 -4.68 -13.84
CA TYR A 45 8.14 -5.90 -14.05
C TYR A 45 8.33 -6.96 -12.94
N GLY A 46 9.00 -6.58 -11.85
CA GLY A 46 9.38 -7.47 -10.75
C GLY A 46 10.72 -8.16 -10.97
N GLY A 47 11.21 -8.81 -9.91
CA GLY A 47 12.51 -9.48 -9.89
C GLY A 47 13.04 -9.68 -8.48
N TRP A 48 14.18 -10.35 -8.35
CA TRP A 48 14.84 -10.53 -7.06
C TRP A 48 15.60 -9.26 -6.67
N VAL A 49 15.33 -8.75 -5.47
CA VAL A 49 16.11 -7.64 -4.86
C VAL A 49 17.20 -8.15 -3.91
N ALA A 50 17.09 -9.42 -3.49
CA ALA A 50 18.08 -10.17 -2.75
C ALA A 50 17.75 -11.67 -2.86
N PRO A 51 18.66 -12.59 -2.49
CA PRO A 51 18.35 -14.02 -2.50
C PRO A 51 17.15 -14.35 -1.60
N ASN A 52 16.11 -14.95 -2.20
CA ASN A 52 14.83 -15.31 -1.56
C ASN A 52 13.91 -14.12 -1.18
N ILE A 53 14.16 -12.92 -1.73
CA ILE A 53 13.29 -11.74 -1.60
C ILE A 53 12.90 -11.23 -3.01
N TYR A 54 11.63 -11.36 -3.37
CA TYR A 54 11.08 -11.05 -4.69
C TYR A 54 10.16 -9.83 -4.65
N TYR A 55 10.47 -8.83 -5.47
CA TYR A 55 9.62 -7.66 -5.70
C TYR A 55 8.64 -7.95 -6.84
N LEU A 56 7.35 -7.65 -6.66
CA LEU A 56 6.32 -7.84 -7.71
C LEU A 56 6.43 -6.85 -8.88
N GLY A 57 7.19 -5.75 -8.74
CA GLY A 57 7.23 -4.68 -9.73
C GLY A 57 6.24 -3.56 -9.42
N LEU A 58 6.07 -2.64 -10.39
CA LEU A 58 5.09 -1.54 -10.30
C LEU A 58 3.67 -2.10 -10.15
N ALA A 59 3.37 -3.15 -10.92
CA ALA A 59 2.33 -4.13 -10.65
C ALA A 59 2.80 -5.49 -11.15
N GLY A 60 2.27 -6.57 -10.58
CA GLY A 60 2.65 -7.92 -10.98
C GLY A 60 1.70 -9.00 -10.50
N VAL A 61 1.74 -10.15 -11.17
CA VAL A 61 1.08 -11.39 -10.72
C VAL A 61 2.05 -12.56 -10.85
N VAL A 62 2.15 -13.36 -9.79
CA VAL A 62 2.95 -14.59 -9.73
C VAL A 62 2.11 -15.72 -9.12
N LYS A 63 2.56 -16.96 -9.29
CA LYS A 63 1.97 -18.14 -8.62
C LYS A 63 2.99 -18.79 -7.69
N TYR A 64 2.50 -19.38 -6.60
CA TYR A 64 3.28 -20.24 -5.70
C TYR A 64 2.39 -21.36 -5.19
N ARG A 65 2.76 -22.63 -5.42
CA ARG A 65 1.92 -23.80 -5.07
C ARG A 65 0.47 -23.69 -5.58
N GLY A 66 0.30 -23.14 -6.78
CA GLY A 66 -1.00 -22.89 -7.40
C GLY A 66 -1.75 -21.64 -6.90
N VAL A 67 -1.37 -21.07 -5.74
CA VAL A 67 -1.97 -19.83 -5.22
C VAL A 67 -1.52 -18.65 -6.08
N ARG A 68 -2.48 -17.87 -6.59
CA ARG A 68 -2.25 -16.70 -7.44
C ARG A 68 -2.16 -15.41 -6.62
N ILE A 69 -1.01 -14.74 -6.72
CA ILE A 69 -0.65 -13.58 -5.90
C ILE A 69 -0.42 -12.38 -6.82
N GLY A 70 -1.38 -11.45 -6.82
CA GLY A 70 -1.29 -10.16 -7.50
C GLY A 70 -0.89 -9.03 -6.55
N GLY A 71 -0.39 -7.93 -7.10
CA GLY A 71 -0.19 -6.71 -6.33
C GLY A 71 0.10 -5.48 -7.17
N ILE A 72 -0.12 -4.32 -6.55
CA ILE A 72 0.23 -3.00 -7.08
C ILE A 72 1.07 -2.24 -6.05
N SER A 73 2.18 -1.66 -6.51
CA SER A 73 3.12 -0.91 -5.68
C SER A 73 2.76 0.57 -5.64
N GLY A 74 3.07 1.23 -4.52
CA GLY A 74 2.97 2.67 -4.36
C GLY A 74 1.75 3.17 -3.57
N ILE A 75 1.53 4.48 -3.63
CA ILE A 75 0.32 5.14 -3.10
C ILE A 75 -0.37 5.97 -4.18
N PHE A 76 -1.68 6.14 -4.10
CA PHE A 76 -2.42 6.99 -5.03
C PHE A 76 -2.24 8.49 -4.73
N LYS A 77 -1.84 9.28 -5.74
CA LYS A 77 -2.00 10.75 -5.77
C LYS A 77 -2.53 11.16 -7.15
N SER A 78 -3.58 11.98 -7.16
CA SER A 78 -4.39 12.31 -8.35
C SER A 78 -3.59 12.97 -9.47
N HIS A 79 -2.74 13.93 -9.12
CA HIS A 79 -1.95 14.73 -10.06
C HIS A 79 -0.89 13.92 -10.85
N ASP A 80 -0.44 12.78 -10.33
CA ASP A 80 0.50 11.89 -11.02
C ASP A 80 -0.18 10.69 -11.69
N TYR A 81 -1.39 10.33 -11.29
CA TYR A 81 -2.07 9.10 -11.72
C TYR A 81 -2.16 8.93 -13.25
N ARG A 82 -2.27 10.03 -14.01
CA ARG A 82 -2.35 10.03 -15.48
C ARG A 82 -1.01 10.27 -16.19
N LYS A 83 0.12 10.39 -15.49
CA LYS A 83 1.44 10.59 -16.09
C LYS A 83 2.08 9.25 -16.48
N GLY A 84 3.12 9.30 -17.31
CA GLY A 84 4.05 8.17 -17.47
C GLY A 84 4.96 7.98 -16.26
N HIS A 85 5.90 7.04 -16.39
CA HIS A 85 7.05 6.87 -15.49
C HIS A 85 8.25 7.57 -16.11
N PHE A 86 8.53 8.79 -15.67
CA PHE A 86 9.53 9.70 -16.26
C PHE A 86 10.69 10.02 -15.30
N GLU A 87 10.55 9.61 -14.05
CA GLU A 87 11.49 9.85 -12.97
C GLU A 87 12.81 9.13 -13.23
N CYS A 88 13.93 9.79 -12.96
CA CYS A 88 15.25 9.21 -13.22
C CYS A 88 16.28 9.83 -12.26
N PRO A 89 17.24 9.06 -11.71
CA PRO A 89 18.30 9.61 -10.90
C PRO A 89 19.18 10.66 -11.64
N PRO A 90 19.66 11.71 -10.95
CA PRO A 90 19.35 12.08 -9.57
C PRO A 90 17.96 12.72 -9.45
N TYR A 91 17.17 12.28 -8.46
CA TYR A 91 15.83 12.81 -8.22
C TYR A 91 15.87 14.16 -7.49
N ASN A 92 14.97 15.06 -7.89
CA ASN A 92 14.59 16.25 -7.12
C ASN A 92 13.48 15.94 -6.10
N SER A 93 13.05 16.93 -5.32
CA SER A 93 12.04 16.78 -4.26
C SER A 93 10.66 16.29 -4.74
N ALA A 94 10.28 16.61 -5.98
CA ALA A 94 9.04 16.13 -6.58
C ALA A 94 9.19 14.68 -7.11
N THR A 95 10.20 14.43 -7.94
CA THR A 95 10.42 13.11 -8.58
C THR A 95 10.74 11.99 -7.58
N ILE A 96 11.34 12.30 -6.42
CA ILE A 96 11.54 11.29 -5.37
C ILE A 96 10.24 10.88 -4.67
N ARG A 97 9.17 11.69 -4.81
CA ARG A 97 7.80 11.39 -4.35
C ARG A 97 7.02 10.68 -5.47
N SER A 98 6.97 11.27 -6.65
CA SER A 98 6.14 10.79 -7.77
C SER A 98 6.52 9.38 -8.27
N ILE A 99 7.78 8.96 -8.11
CA ILE A 99 8.28 7.62 -8.48
C ILE A 99 7.56 6.45 -7.78
N TYR A 100 6.97 6.66 -6.60
CA TYR A 100 6.15 5.64 -5.91
C TYR A 100 4.66 5.95 -5.96
N HIS A 101 4.22 6.94 -6.75
CA HIS A 101 2.80 7.18 -6.95
C HIS A 101 2.22 6.20 -7.98
N VAL A 102 1.06 5.62 -7.70
CA VAL A 102 0.36 4.69 -8.61
C VAL A 102 0.04 5.38 -9.94
N ARG A 103 0.19 4.67 -11.06
CA ARG A 103 -0.22 5.13 -12.40
C ARG A 103 -1.44 4.37 -12.94
N ASN A 104 -2.20 5.03 -13.81
CA ASN A 104 -3.38 4.48 -14.47
C ASN A 104 -3.05 3.28 -15.37
N VAL A 105 -1.85 3.21 -15.94
CA VAL A 105 -1.42 2.13 -16.83
C VAL A 105 -1.24 0.79 -16.10
N GLU A 106 -0.77 0.79 -14.84
CA GLU A 106 -0.71 -0.41 -14.00
C GLU A 106 -2.12 -0.90 -13.61
N VAL A 107 -3.00 0.03 -13.19
CA VAL A 107 -4.40 -0.27 -12.89
C VAL A 107 -5.12 -0.84 -14.12
N TYR A 108 -4.89 -0.25 -15.29
CA TYR A 108 -5.49 -0.68 -16.54
C TYR A 108 -5.05 -2.08 -16.97
N LYS A 109 -3.75 -2.40 -16.87
CA LYS A 109 -3.21 -3.75 -17.09
C LYS A 109 -3.90 -4.77 -16.18
N LEU A 110 -3.97 -4.49 -14.88
CA LEU A 110 -4.61 -5.38 -13.91
C LEU A 110 -6.11 -5.59 -14.20
N LYS A 111 -6.81 -4.57 -14.73
CA LYS A 111 -8.21 -4.65 -15.18
C LYS A 111 -8.42 -5.42 -16.50
N GLN A 112 -7.36 -6.01 -17.08
CA GLN A 112 -7.45 -6.95 -18.21
C GLN A 112 -7.46 -8.42 -17.77
N LEU A 113 -7.27 -8.71 -16.48
CA LEU A 113 -7.25 -10.07 -15.94
C LEU A 113 -8.67 -10.61 -15.80
N LYS A 114 -8.91 -11.85 -16.26
CA LYS A 114 -10.20 -12.55 -16.22
C LYS A 114 -10.16 -13.78 -15.31
N GLN A 115 -9.00 -14.42 -15.15
CA GLN A 115 -8.86 -15.55 -14.22
C GLN A 115 -9.03 -15.07 -12.76
N PRO A 116 -9.54 -15.93 -11.85
CA PRO A 116 -9.64 -15.61 -10.42
C PRO A 116 -8.31 -15.18 -9.80
N MET A 117 -8.38 -14.48 -8.66
CA MET A 117 -7.23 -14.02 -7.90
C MET A 117 -7.38 -14.45 -6.44
N ASP A 118 -6.39 -15.14 -5.86
CA ASP A 118 -6.48 -15.61 -4.49
C ASP A 118 -6.06 -14.53 -3.49
N ILE A 119 -4.93 -13.87 -3.78
CA ILE A 119 -4.35 -12.83 -2.94
C ILE A 119 -4.09 -11.60 -3.80
N PHE A 120 -4.51 -10.43 -3.32
CA PHE A 120 -4.09 -9.15 -3.88
C PHE A 120 -3.46 -8.23 -2.82
N LEU A 121 -2.40 -7.52 -3.20
CA LEU A 121 -1.64 -6.62 -2.34
C LEU A 121 -1.73 -5.16 -2.84
N SER A 122 -2.01 -4.22 -1.95
CA SER A 122 -1.80 -2.77 -2.18
C SER A 122 -1.25 -2.12 -0.92
N HIS A 123 -0.35 -1.14 -1.01
CA HIS A 123 0.21 -0.52 0.20
C HIS A 123 -0.84 0.37 0.89
N ASP A 124 -1.45 1.27 0.13
CA ASP A 124 -2.65 2.00 0.54
C ASP A 124 -3.90 1.10 0.57
N TRP A 125 -4.91 1.51 1.32
CA TRP A 125 -6.16 0.76 1.44
C TRP A 125 -7.06 1.07 0.23
N PRO A 126 -7.85 0.11 -0.28
CA PRO A 126 -8.99 0.41 -1.14
C PRO A 126 -9.91 1.43 -0.46
N ARG A 127 -10.23 2.52 -1.17
CA ARG A 127 -11.16 3.54 -0.67
C ARG A 127 -12.49 2.90 -0.26
N SER A 128 -13.16 3.48 0.73
CA SER A 128 -14.43 2.97 1.28
C SER A 128 -14.36 1.62 2.01
N ILE A 129 -13.25 0.87 2.02
CA ILE A 129 -13.18 -0.48 2.63
C ILE A 129 -13.53 -0.49 4.12
N TYR A 130 -13.34 0.64 4.81
CA TYR A 130 -13.71 0.86 6.19
C TYR A 130 -15.22 0.73 6.47
N HIS A 131 -16.09 0.81 5.45
CA HIS A 131 -17.53 0.53 5.58
C HIS A 131 -17.84 -0.96 5.83
N TYR A 132 -16.94 -1.86 5.44
CA TYR A 132 -17.13 -3.32 5.51
C TYR A 132 -16.49 -3.96 6.76
N GLY A 133 -16.05 -3.13 7.73
CA GLY A 133 -15.47 -3.54 9.00
C GLY A 133 -15.94 -2.66 10.15
N ASN A 134 -15.25 -2.70 11.29
CA ASN A 134 -15.66 -1.94 12.48
C ASN A 134 -15.24 -0.46 12.41
N LYS A 135 -15.91 0.33 11.55
CA LYS A 135 -15.72 1.80 11.40
C LYS A 135 -15.72 2.55 12.74
N LYS A 136 -16.54 2.12 13.71
CA LYS A 136 -16.62 2.75 15.05
C LYS A 136 -15.34 2.53 15.87
N GLN A 137 -14.78 1.33 15.84
CA GLN A 137 -13.51 1.04 16.50
C GLN A 137 -12.34 1.74 15.80
N LEU A 138 -12.32 1.75 14.46
CA LEU A 138 -11.30 2.46 13.67
C LEU A 138 -11.24 3.96 14.06
N LEU A 139 -12.38 4.66 14.03
CA LEU A 139 -12.48 6.07 14.39
C LEU A 139 -12.28 6.35 15.89
N LYS A 140 -12.36 5.33 16.77
CA LYS A 140 -11.97 5.44 18.18
C LYS A 140 -10.45 5.35 18.35
N THR A 141 -9.78 4.53 17.56
CA THR A 141 -8.32 4.36 17.58
C THR A 141 -7.59 5.50 16.84
N LYS A 142 -8.17 5.97 15.74
CA LYS A 142 -7.59 6.97 14.82
C LYS A 142 -8.65 8.04 14.53
N SER A 143 -8.82 8.97 15.46
CA SER A 143 -9.91 9.97 15.41
C SER A 143 -9.81 10.96 14.25
N PHE A 144 -8.60 11.26 13.78
CA PHE A 144 -8.34 12.15 12.65
C PHE A 144 -8.86 11.62 11.31
N PHE A 145 -8.95 10.29 11.12
CA PHE A 145 -9.60 9.71 9.93
C PHE A 145 -11.08 10.09 9.80
N ARG A 146 -11.72 10.66 10.83
CA ARG A 146 -13.13 11.04 10.81
C ARG A 146 -13.51 11.86 9.58
N GLN A 147 -12.77 12.94 9.30
CA GLN A 147 -13.08 13.85 8.20
C GLN A 147 -12.94 13.16 6.84
N GLU A 148 -11.86 12.40 6.63
CA GLU A 148 -11.67 11.63 5.38
C GLU A 148 -12.71 10.51 5.20
N VAL A 149 -13.17 9.91 6.29
CA VAL A 149 -14.18 8.84 6.34
C VAL A 149 -15.63 9.37 6.22
N GLU A 150 -15.83 10.66 6.47
CA GLU A 150 -17.07 11.40 6.24
C GLU A 150 -17.10 11.99 4.81
N ASN A 151 -15.97 12.49 4.29
CA ASN A 151 -15.81 13.00 2.92
C ASN A 151 -15.58 11.90 1.87
N ASN A 152 -15.44 10.65 2.28
CA ASN A 152 -15.14 9.50 1.42
C ASN A 152 -13.82 9.64 0.62
N THR A 153 -12.77 10.13 1.27
CA THR A 153 -11.41 10.31 0.73
C THR A 153 -10.37 9.36 1.33
N LEU A 154 -10.66 8.68 2.46
CA LEU A 154 -9.69 7.77 3.08
C LEU A 154 -9.39 6.57 2.17
N GLY A 155 -8.14 6.45 1.74
CA GLY A 155 -7.66 5.38 0.88
C GLY A 155 -7.78 5.65 -0.63
N SER A 156 -7.35 4.68 -1.42
CA SER A 156 -7.04 4.78 -2.83
C SER A 156 -8.24 4.47 -3.74
N PRO A 157 -8.66 5.40 -4.60
CA PRO A 157 -9.64 5.15 -5.66
C PRO A 157 -9.20 4.04 -6.61
N ALA A 158 -7.91 4.03 -7.00
CA ALA A 158 -7.32 3.01 -7.86
C ALA A 158 -7.41 1.60 -7.26
N ALA A 159 -7.10 1.46 -5.96
CA ALA A 159 -7.25 0.19 -5.25
C ALA A 159 -8.73 -0.22 -5.09
N SER A 160 -9.65 0.74 -4.95
CA SER A 160 -11.11 0.47 -4.95
C SER A 160 -11.58 -0.12 -6.27
N GLU A 161 -11.20 0.47 -7.41
CA GLU A 161 -11.53 -0.06 -8.74
C GLU A 161 -11.00 -1.48 -8.94
N LEU A 162 -9.77 -1.75 -8.49
CA LEU A 162 -9.16 -3.07 -8.59
C LEU A 162 -9.85 -4.10 -7.68
N LEU A 163 -10.24 -3.72 -6.46
CA LEU A 163 -10.97 -4.59 -5.53
C LEU A 163 -12.34 -5.00 -6.09
N GLU A 164 -13.10 -4.06 -6.65
CA GLU A 164 -14.41 -4.30 -7.26
C GLU A 164 -14.32 -5.11 -8.55
N HIS A 165 -13.23 -4.95 -9.32
CA HIS A 165 -13.00 -5.65 -10.57
C HIS A 165 -12.48 -7.08 -10.37
N LEU A 166 -11.36 -7.25 -9.66
CA LEU A 166 -10.67 -8.54 -9.49
C LEU A 166 -11.37 -9.47 -8.48
N LYS A 167 -12.11 -8.89 -7.51
CA LYS A 167 -12.85 -9.60 -6.47
C LYS A 167 -12.05 -10.75 -5.79
N PRO A 168 -10.80 -10.51 -5.33
CA PRO A 168 -9.92 -11.59 -4.86
C PRO A 168 -10.42 -12.22 -3.55
N THR A 169 -10.00 -13.45 -3.25
CA THR A 169 -10.36 -14.11 -1.98
C THR A 169 -9.83 -13.32 -0.76
N TYR A 170 -8.59 -12.83 -0.86
CA TYR A 170 -7.92 -12.00 0.15
C TYR A 170 -7.39 -10.70 -0.45
N TRP A 171 -7.51 -9.61 0.32
CA TRP A 171 -6.84 -8.35 0.03
C TRP A 171 -6.03 -7.90 1.25
N PHE A 172 -4.75 -7.62 1.07
CA PHE A 172 -3.86 -7.16 2.14
C PHE A 172 -3.33 -5.75 1.88
N SER A 173 -3.34 -4.92 2.92
CA SER A 173 -2.80 -3.56 2.89
C SER A 173 -2.06 -3.16 4.16
N ALA A 174 -1.41 -2.00 4.12
CA ALA A 174 -0.65 -1.46 5.25
C ALA A 174 -0.88 0.05 5.35
N HIS A 175 0.18 0.85 5.25
CA HIS A 175 0.23 2.32 5.23
C HIS A 175 -0.37 3.06 6.44
N LEU A 176 -1.66 2.89 6.76
CA LEU A 176 -2.42 3.66 7.77
C LEU A 176 -2.09 3.32 9.25
N HIS A 177 -1.04 2.53 9.50
CA HIS A 177 -0.51 2.21 10.83
C HIS A 177 -1.60 1.79 11.85
N VAL A 178 -2.49 0.87 11.44
CA VAL A 178 -3.54 0.28 12.28
C VAL A 178 -3.97 -1.06 11.69
N LYS A 179 -4.15 -2.08 12.55
CA LYS A 179 -4.77 -3.34 12.13
C LYS A 179 -6.27 -3.17 11.95
N PHE A 180 -6.78 -3.58 10.79
CA PHE A 180 -8.21 -3.49 10.47
C PHE A 180 -8.63 -4.67 9.60
N ALA A 181 -9.71 -5.35 9.98
CA ALA A 181 -10.30 -6.44 9.22
C ALA A 181 -11.69 -6.04 8.71
N ALA A 182 -11.98 -6.40 7.46
CA ALA A 182 -13.27 -6.16 6.82
C ALA A 182 -13.65 -7.34 5.91
N LEU A 183 -14.95 -7.50 5.67
CA LEU A 183 -15.50 -8.53 4.79
C LEU A 183 -16.37 -7.85 3.74
N MET A 184 -15.81 -7.59 2.56
CA MET A 184 -16.52 -6.96 1.46
C MET A 184 -17.27 -8.03 0.66
N GLN A 185 -18.60 -7.98 0.70
CA GLN A 185 -19.44 -8.80 -0.18
C GLN A 185 -19.56 -8.11 -1.53
N HIS A 186 -19.25 -8.84 -2.60
CA HIS A 186 -19.39 -8.35 -3.97
C HIS A 186 -20.80 -8.56 -4.47
N GLN A 187 -21.34 -7.57 -5.18
CA GLN A 187 -22.61 -7.75 -5.88
C GLN A 187 -22.44 -8.83 -6.96
N ALA A 188 -23.37 -9.78 -6.98
CA ALA A 188 -23.56 -10.73 -8.07
C ALA A 188 -24.02 -9.95 -9.31
N LYS A 189 -23.44 -10.22 -10.47
CA LYS A 189 -23.85 -9.53 -11.71
C LYS A 189 -25.08 -10.16 -12.36
N ASP A 190 -25.29 -11.46 -12.15
CA ASP A 190 -26.35 -12.25 -12.76
C ASP A 190 -27.15 -13.03 -11.71
N GLU A 191 -28.44 -13.26 -11.99
CA GLU A 191 -29.31 -14.12 -11.15
C GLU A 191 -28.85 -15.58 -11.20
N GLY A 192 -28.01 -15.96 -10.25
CA GLY A 192 -27.43 -17.31 -10.13
C GLY A 192 -25.92 -17.31 -9.84
N GLU A 193 -25.23 -16.18 -9.95
CA GLU A 193 -23.81 -16.10 -9.55
C GLU A 193 -23.68 -16.26 -8.02
N THR A 194 -22.73 -17.08 -7.56
CA THR A 194 -22.45 -17.22 -6.13
C THR A 194 -21.89 -15.92 -5.56
N ALA A 195 -22.43 -15.46 -4.43
CA ALA A 195 -21.96 -14.24 -3.78
C ALA A 195 -20.48 -14.38 -3.37
N LYS A 196 -19.60 -13.71 -4.12
CA LYS A 196 -18.16 -13.63 -3.82
C LYS A 196 -17.93 -12.65 -2.68
N ALA A 197 -16.95 -12.91 -1.83
CA ALA A 197 -16.56 -11.99 -0.77
C ALA A 197 -15.04 -11.93 -0.63
N THR A 198 -14.49 -10.72 -0.49
CA THR A 198 -13.08 -10.49 -0.21
C THR A 198 -12.86 -10.30 1.29
N LYS A 199 -11.93 -11.08 1.86
CA LYS A 199 -11.43 -10.88 3.22
C LYS A 199 -10.33 -9.82 3.16
N PHE A 200 -10.64 -8.60 3.59
CA PHE A 200 -9.67 -7.53 3.70
C PHE A 200 -8.97 -7.56 5.07
N LEU A 201 -7.65 -7.41 5.07
CA LEU A 201 -6.86 -7.21 6.29
C LEU A 201 -5.76 -6.17 6.05
N ALA A 202 -5.80 -5.09 6.83
CA ALA A 202 -4.70 -4.18 6.99
C ALA A 202 -3.86 -4.53 8.23
N LEU A 203 -2.54 -4.28 8.15
CA LEU A 203 -1.60 -4.46 9.25
C LEU A 203 -0.95 -3.14 9.68
N ASP A 204 -0.47 -3.11 10.92
CA ASP A 204 0.27 -1.98 11.48
C ASP A 204 1.76 -2.02 11.04
N LYS A 205 2.50 -0.94 11.32
CA LYS A 205 3.94 -0.84 11.09
C LYS A 205 4.72 -1.75 12.03
N CYS A 206 5.80 -2.35 11.54
CA CYS A 206 6.75 -3.18 12.28
C CYS A 206 7.47 -2.42 13.42
N LEU A 207 6.74 -2.19 14.52
CA LEU A 207 7.17 -1.51 15.73
C LEU A 207 6.81 -2.35 16.96
N PRO A 208 7.51 -2.17 18.11
CA PRO A 208 7.16 -2.86 19.35
C PRO A 208 5.71 -2.64 19.75
N HIS A 209 5.06 -3.68 20.27
CA HIS A 209 3.68 -3.66 20.78
C HIS A 209 2.61 -3.26 19.75
N ARG A 210 2.84 -3.54 18.45
CA ARG A 210 1.86 -3.32 17.38
C ARG A 210 1.51 -4.60 16.64
N ASP A 211 0.31 -4.65 16.07
CA ASP A 211 -0.19 -5.79 15.29
C ASP A 211 0.29 -5.73 13.82
N PHE A 212 1.60 -5.85 13.62
CA PHE A 212 2.25 -5.76 12.31
C PHE A 212 2.37 -7.09 11.56
N LEU A 213 2.06 -8.21 12.21
CA LEU A 213 2.20 -9.55 11.65
C LEU A 213 0.91 -10.34 11.87
N GLN A 214 0.44 -11.00 10.81
CA GLN A 214 -0.61 -12.00 10.86
C GLN A 214 -0.14 -13.24 10.11
N VAL A 215 -0.35 -14.41 10.72
CA VAL A 215 -0.24 -15.70 10.02
C VAL A 215 -1.65 -16.13 9.64
N ILE A 216 -1.80 -16.67 8.43
CA ILE A 216 -3.04 -17.22 7.89
C ILE A 216 -2.72 -18.54 7.19
N GLU A 217 -3.70 -19.44 7.18
CA GLU A 217 -3.65 -20.69 6.43
C GLU A 217 -4.42 -20.49 5.11
N ILE A 218 -3.82 -20.90 4.00
CA ILE A 218 -4.39 -20.79 2.66
C ILE A 218 -4.27 -22.17 2.00
N ASP A 219 -5.40 -22.65 1.49
CA ASP A 219 -5.45 -23.89 0.72
C ASP A 219 -4.62 -23.72 -0.57
N HIS A 220 -3.79 -24.71 -0.87
CA HIS A 220 -2.89 -24.69 -2.02
C HIS A 220 -2.89 -26.06 -2.70
N ASP A 221 -2.49 -26.12 -3.97
CA ASP A 221 -2.37 -27.38 -4.69
C ASP A 221 -1.09 -28.11 -4.23
N PRO A 222 -1.18 -29.30 -3.60
CA PRO A 222 0.00 -30.04 -3.16
C PRO A 222 0.83 -30.62 -4.31
N SER A 223 0.29 -30.66 -5.53
CA SER A 223 0.98 -31.10 -6.74
C SER A 223 1.67 -29.96 -7.50
N ALA A 224 1.31 -28.72 -7.22
CA ALA A 224 1.91 -27.54 -7.83
C ALA A 224 3.31 -27.25 -7.24
N PRO A 225 4.22 -26.60 -8.02
CA PRO A 225 5.60 -26.42 -7.59
C PRO A 225 5.79 -25.55 -6.35
N ASP A 226 6.89 -25.80 -5.64
CA ASP A 226 7.32 -25.06 -4.44
C ASP A 226 8.29 -23.91 -4.74
N TYR A 227 8.27 -23.40 -5.97
CA TYR A 227 8.99 -22.22 -6.42
C TYR A 227 8.02 -21.18 -7.02
N LEU A 228 8.48 -19.95 -7.21
CA LEU A 228 7.69 -18.92 -7.89
C LEU A 228 7.58 -19.23 -9.39
N GLU A 229 6.36 -19.09 -9.91
CA GLU A 229 6.07 -19.09 -11.34
C GLU A 229 5.51 -17.74 -11.78
N TYR A 230 5.82 -17.33 -13.01
CA TYR A 230 5.12 -16.26 -13.68
C TYR A 230 3.67 -16.66 -13.98
N ASP A 231 2.77 -15.68 -13.93
CA ASP A 231 1.38 -15.85 -14.33
C ASP A 231 1.21 -15.61 -15.83
N ILE A 232 0.71 -16.62 -16.57
CA ILE A 232 0.64 -16.57 -18.04
C ILE A 232 -0.36 -15.52 -18.55
N GLU A 233 -1.46 -15.29 -17.82
CA GLU A 233 -2.43 -14.25 -18.16
C GLU A 233 -1.77 -12.87 -18.01
N TRP A 234 -1.08 -12.61 -16.90
CA TRP A 234 -0.32 -11.38 -16.68
C TRP A 234 0.78 -11.14 -17.71
N LEU A 235 1.58 -12.15 -18.04
CA LEU A 235 2.60 -12.04 -19.11
C LEU A 235 1.97 -11.67 -20.46
N THR A 236 0.79 -12.23 -20.75
CA THR A 236 0.05 -11.93 -21.98
C THR A 236 -0.51 -10.51 -21.98
N VAL A 237 -1.00 -10.01 -20.83
CA VAL A 237 -1.38 -8.60 -20.65
C VAL A 237 -0.18 -7.68 -20.87
N LEU A 238 0.99 -7.97 -20.28
CA LEU A 238 2.19 -7.17 -20.46
C LEU A 238 2.60 -7.08 -21.94
N ARG A 239 2.56 -8.20 -22.65
CA ARG A 239 2.86 -8.24 -24.09
C ARG A 239 1.82 -7.49 -24.93
N ALA A 240 0.53 -7.68 -24.63
CA ALA A 240 -0.56 -7.03 -25.35
C ALA A 240 -0.60 -5.50 -25.13
N THR A 241 -0.22 -5.02 -23.96
CA THR A 241 -0.24 -3.59 -23.55
C THR A 241 1.10 -2.87 -23.72
N ASN A 242 2.11 -3.50 -24.33
CA ASN A 242 3.46 -2.95 -24.43
C ASN A 242 3.51 -1.57 -25.12
N ASN A 243 2.59 -1.30 -26.05
CA ASN A 243 2.46 -0.02 -26.75
C ASN A 243 1.81 1.10 -25.92
N LEU A 244 1.34 0.81 -24.70
CA LEU A 244 0.73 1.79 -23.77
C LEU A 244 1.74 2.33 -22.74
N ILE A 245 3.00 1.87 -22.79
CA ILE A 245 4.08 2.37 -21.92
C ILE A 245 4.42 3.81 -22.33
N ASN A 246 4.31 4.72 -21.36
CA ASN A 246 4.69 6.12 -21.49
C ASN A 246 5.80 6.45 -20.47
N VAL A 247 6.91 7.02 -20.94
CA VAL A 247 8.04 7.45 -20.09
C VAL A 247 8.16 8.98 -19.95
N THR A 248 7.06 9.71 -20.20
CA THR A 248 7.02 11.17 -20.13
C THR A 248 6.08 11.66 -19.02
N ALA A 249 6.32 12.88 -18.52
CA ALA A 249 5.45 13.53 -17.54
C ALA A 249 4.10 14.00 -18.12
N ARG A 250 3.85 13.81 -19.43
CA ARG A 250 2.61 14.24 -20.09
C ARG A 250 1.43 13.41 -19.62
N LEU A 251 0.30 14.06 -19.39
CA LEU A 251 -0.96 13.40 -19.08
C LEU A 251 -1.41 12.53 -20.25
N TRP A 252 -1.77 11.29 -19.95
CA TRP A 252 -2.16 10.28 -20.92
C TRP A 252 -3.30 9.42 -20.35
N ASN A 253 -4.39 9.33 -21.11
CA ASN A 253 -5.54 8.52 -20.74
C ASN A 253 -5.40 7.10 -21.30
N MET A 254 -5.85 6.10 -20.52
CA MET A 254 -5.88 4.72 -20.99
C MET A 254 -6.98 4.51 -22.03
N PRO A 255 -6.84 3.54 -22.95
CA PRO A 255 -7.87 3.26 -23.95
C PRO A 255 -9.20 2.81 -23.33
N GLU A 256 -10.29 3.50 -23.66
CA GLU A 256 -11.64 3.24 -23.15
C GLU A 256 -12.62 2.90 -24.27
N ASN A 257 -13.73 2.23 -23.92
CA ASN A 257 -14.85 1.95 -24.82
C ASN A 257 -15.73 3.19 -25.03
N ASN A 258 -15.16 4.22 -25.63
CA ASN A 258 -15.79 5.54 -25.86
C ASN A 258 -15.87 5.91 -27.36
N GLY A 259 -15.44 5.00 -28.26
CA GLY A 259 -15.41 5.23 -29.70
C GLY A 259 -14.20 6.02 -30.23
N LEU A 260 -13.36 6.60 -29.36
CA LEU A 260 -12.11 7.26 -29.77
C LEU A 260 -10.97 6.26 -29.98
N HIS A 261 -10.99 5.13 -29.27
CA HIS A 261 -9.95 4.10 -29.35
C HIS A 261 -10.38 2.92 -30.23
N THR A 262 -9.51 2.52 -31.16
CA THR A 262 -9.72 1.35 -32.02
C THR A 262 -9.62 0.02 -31.27
N ARG A 263 -8.91 -0.01 -30.14
CA ARG A 263 -8.80 -1.15 -29.22
C ARG A 263 -8.73 -0.64 -27.78
N TRP A 264 -9.62 -1.15 -26.93
CA TRP A 264 -9.67 -0.88 -25.49
C TRP A 264 -9.72 -2.14 -24.63
N ASP A 265 -9.90 -3.32 -25.25
CA ASP A 265 -9.81 -4.62 -24.57
C ASP A 265 -8.48 -5.28 -24.95
N TYR A 266 -7.67 -5.52 -23.93
CA TYR A 266 -6.38 -6.19 -23.97
C TYR A 266 -6.37 -7.45 -23.09
N SER A 267 -7.55 -7.90 -22.65
CA SER A 267 -7.73 -9.17 -21.97
C SER A 267 -7.14 -10.31 -22.80
N PRO A 268 -6.35 -11.21 -22.20
CA PRO A 268 -5.78 -12.36 -22.92
C PRO A 268 -6.86 -13.26 -23.52
N THR A 269 -6.58 -13.77 -24.72
CA THR A 269 -7.28 -14.93 -25.30
C THR A 269 -6.46 -16.19 -25.06
N GLU A 270 -7.07 -17.36 -25.19
CA GLU A 270 -6.37 -18.63 -25.02
C GLU A 270 -5.23 -18.81 -26.04
N GLU A 271 -5.44 -18.36 -27.28
CA GLU A 271 -4.42 -18.38 -28.34
C GLU A 271 -3.23 -17.48 -28.00
N ALA A 272 -3.49 -16.28 -27.46
CA ALA A 272 -2.43 -15.34 -27.06
C ALA A 272 -1.63 -15.87 -25.85
N MET A 273 -2.31 -16.51 -24.88
CA MET A 273 -1.62 -17.17 -23.76
C MET A 273 -0.76 -18.34 -24.24
N ASN A 274 -1.25 -19.15 -25.17
CA ASN A 274 -0.48 -20.23 -25.77
C ASN A 274 0.74 -19.70 -26.56
N GLU A 275 0.61 -18.60 -27.31
CA GLU A 275 1.73 -17.99 -28.02
C GLU A 275 2.84 -17.52 -27.07
N VAL A 276 2.47 -16.91 -25.93
CA VAL A 276 3.42 -16.51 -24.88
C VAL A 276 4.07 -17.72 -24.21
N LEU A 277 3.31 -18.79 -23.98
CA LEU A 277 3.82 -20.03 -23.39
C LEU A 277 4.85 -20.72 -24.29
N GLU A 278 4.58 -20.81 -25.60
CA GLU A 278 5.55 -21.30 -26.60
C GLU A 278 6.81 -20.40 -26.67
N THR A 279 6.64 -19.07 -26.62
CA THR A 279 7.76 -18.10 -26.59
C THR A 279 8.69 -18.34 -25.38
N LEU A 280 8.13 -18.80 -24.25
CA LEU A 280 8.87 -19.15 -23.03
C LEU A 280 9.30 -20.63 -22.96
N ASN A 281 9.14 -21.40 -24.05
CA ASN A 281 9.43 -22.85 -24.11
C ASN A 281 8.71 -23.66 -23.01
N HIS A 282 7.50 -23.25 -22.64
CA HIS A 282 6.69 -23.82 -21.54
C HIS A 282 7.32 -23.72 -20.14
N ASP A 283 8.40 -22.95 -19.96
CA ASP A 283 9.00 -22.68 -18.65
C ASP A 283 8.47 -21.36 -18.06
N LEU A 284 7.53 -21.48 -17.11
CA LEU A 284 7.00 -20.36 -16.34
C LEU A 284 7.80 -20.10 -15.05
N LYS A 285 8.87 -20.84 -14.76
CA LYS A 285 9.63 -20.67 -13.52
C LYS A 285 10.30 -19.29 -13.47
N VAL A 286 10.14 -18.60 -12.34
CA VAL A 286 10.92 -17.38 -12.08
C VAL A 286 12.38 -17.78 -11.87
N PRO A 287 13.33 -17.34 -12.72
CA PRO A 287 14.73 -17.73 -12.61
C PRO A 287 15.36 -17.10 -11.37
N PHE A 288 16.22 -17.84 -10.65
CA PHE A 288 16.99 -17.29 -9.53
C PHE A 288 18.23 -16.53 -10.04
N ASN A 289 18.02 -15.40 -10.71
CA ASN A 289 19.05 -14.58 -11.38
C ASN A 289 19.36 -13.25 -10.67
N PHE A 290 19.22 -13.19 -9.33
CA PHE A 290 19.66 -12.02 -8.54
C PHE A 290 21.13 -11.69 -8.82
N SER A 291 21.41 -10.42 -9.12
CA SER A 291 22.77 -9.89 -9.28
C SER A 291 22.90 -8.54 -8.61
N VAL A 292 24.04 -8.30 -7.97
CA VAL A 292 24.38 -7.02 -7.34
C VAL A 292 24.66 -5.98 -8.43
N THR A 293 23.73 -5.05 -8.61
CA THR A 293 23.81 -3.95 -9.59
C THR A 293 24.52 -2.70 -9.10
N ALA A 294 24.70 -2.54 -7.79
CA ALA A 294 25.27 -1.35 -7.14
C ALA A 294 26.24 -1.74 -6.00
N ALA A 295 27.10 -0.80 -5.60
CA ALA A 295 28.04 -1.05 -4.50
C ALA A 295 27.29 -1.33 -3.19
N CYS A 296 27.65 -2.42 -2.50
CA CYS A 296 27.07 -2.75 -1.21
C CYS A 296 27.47 -1.72 -0.14
N HIS A 297 26.54 -1.39 0.76
CA HIS A 297 26.82 -0.50 1.89
C HIS A 297 27.75 -1.18 2.91
N ASP A 298 28.87 -0.52 3.22
CA ASP A 298 29.84 -0.94 4.23
C ASP A 298 29.76 0.02 5.44
N PRO A 299 29.27 -0.43 6.61
CA PRO A 299 29.22 0.40 7.82
C PRO A 299 30.59 0.89 8.32
N SER A 300 31.68 0.22 7.95
CA SER A 300 33.06 0.64 8.31
C SER A 300 33.60 1.74 7.39
N LYS A 301 32.99 1.93 6.21
CA LYS A 301 33.38 2.91 5.19
C LYS A 301 32.13 3.64 4.66
N PRO A 302 31.49 4.49 5.48
CA PRO A 302 30.31 5.24 5.06
C PRO A 302 30.66 6.15 3.87
N GLN A 303 30.22 5.76 2.68
CA GLN A 303 30.45 6.52 1.44
C GLN A 303 29.66 7.84 1.50
N THR A 304 30.37 8.95 1.66
CA THR A 304 29.78 10.27 1.92
C THR A 304 29.19 10.93 0.67
N GLN A 305 29.69 10.57 -0.52
CA GLN A 305 29.19 11.03 -1.81
C GLN A 305 29.22 9.87 -2.82
N VAL A 306 28.07 9.25 -3.04
CA VAL A 306 27.84 8.35 -4.18
C VAL A 306 26.93 9.07 -5.15
N GLN A 307 27.38 9.27 -6.38
CA GLN A 307 26.53 9.83 -7.42
C GLN A 307 25.36 8.87 -7.69
N LEU A 308 24.13 9.36 -7.56
CA LEU A 308 22.93 8.60 -7.89
C LEU A 308 22.80 8.57 -9.42
N VAL A 309 23.12 7.41 -10.00
CA VAL A 309 23.06 7.16 -11.45
C VAL A 309 21.92 6.17 -11.72
N HIS A 310 21.20 6.40 -12.83
CA HIS A 310 20.23 5.47 -13.39
C HIS A 310 20.88 4.11 -13.71
N ARG A 311 20.19 3.01 -13.46
CA ARG A 311 20.72 1.66 -13.70
C ARG A 311 19.73 0.82 -14.48
N ILE A 312 20.24 0.08 -15.46
CA ILE A 312 19.51 -0.98 -16.16
C ILE A 312 19.85 -2.30 -15.46
N ASN A 313 18.83 -3.06 -15.05
CA ASN A 313 19.01 -4.31 -14.34
C ASN A 313 18.99 -5.50 -15.32
N PRO A 314 19.98 -6.42 -15.28
CA PRO A 314 20.03 -7.54 -16.21
C PRO A 314 18.81 -8.47 -16.08
N GLN A 315 18.18 -8.56 -14.91
CA GLN A 315 16.94 -9.35 -14.74
C GLN A 315 15.79 -8.79 -15.59
N THR A 316 15.62 -7.47 -15.59
CA THR A 316 14.59 -6.78 -16.39
C THR A 316 14.92 -6.85 -17.87
N THR A 317 16.17 -6.60 -18.27
CA THR A 317 16.55 -6.69 -19.69
C THR A 317 16.40 -8.13 -20.23
N GLU A 318 16.76 -9.16 -19.46
CA GLU A 318 16.54 -10.57 -19.82
C GLU A 318 15.04 -10.90 -19.94
N PHE A 319 14.22 -10.45 -18.98
CA PHE A 319 12.76 -10.64 -18.99
C PHE A 319 12.10 -9.96 -20.20
N CYS A 320 12.45 -8.69 -20.46
CA CYS A 320 11.94 -7.93 -21.59
C CYS A 320 12.35 -8.56 -22.94
N ALA A 321 13.60 -9.04 -23.05
CA ALA A 321 14.08 -9.73 -24.24
C ALA A 321 13.37 -11.08 -24.48
N LYS A 322 13.09 -11.85 -23.42
CA LYS A 322 12.35 -13.13 -23.50
C LYS A 322 10.89 -12.94 -23.91
N LEU A 323 10.20 -11.94 -23.34
CA LEU A 323 8.77 -11.71 -23.59
C LEU A 323 8.51 -10.83 -24.84
N GLY A 324 9.55 -10.17 -25.38
CA GLY A 324 9.43 -9.27 -26.52
C GLY A 324 8.77 -7.93 -26.17
N ILE A 325 9.03 -7.40 -24.97
CA ILE A 325 8.48 -6.13 -24.47
C ILE A 325 9.57 -5.08 -24.25
N THR A 326 9.15 -3.82 -24.07
CA THR A 326 10.03 -2.68 -23.83
C THR A 326 10.67 -2.75 -22.44
N ASP A 327 11.96 -2.44 -22.33
CA ASP A 327 12.62 -2.19 -21.06
C ASP A 327 12.46 -0.69 -20.71
N ILE A 328 11.64 -0.39 -19.69
CA ILE A 328 11.31 0.99 -19.28
C ILE A 328 12.58 1.77 -18.90
N ASN A 329 13.57 1.11 -18.28
CA ASN A 329 14.81 1.76 -17.86
C ASN A 329 15.71 2.10 -19.05
N VAL A 330 15.72 1.27 -20.09
CA VAL A 330 16.38 1.59 -21.37
C VAL A 330 15.69 2.75 -22.09
N SER A 331 14.36 2.78 -22.11
CA SER A 331 13.60 3.89 -22.72
C SER A 331 13.80 5.22 -21.98
N LEU A 332 13.80 5.19 -20.65
CA LEU A 332 14.13 6.35 -19.80
C LEU A 332 15.54 6.90 -20.09
N GLN A 333 16.53 6.01 -20.24
CA GLN A 333 17.90 6.43 -20.55
C GLN A 333 17.97 7.13 -21.92
N LYS A 334 17.37 6.54 -22.95
CA LYS A 334 17.33 7.13 -24.31
C LYS A 334 16.66 8.49 -24.33
N ALA A 335 15.49 8.63 -23.70
CA ALA A 335 14.79 9.91 -23.62
C ALA A 335 15.65 11.01 -22.95
N LYS A 336 16.44 10.65 -21.94
CA LYS A 336 17.38 11.58 -21.27
C LYS A 336 18.54 11.96 -22.17
N GLU A 337 19.12 11.01 -22.90
CA GLU A 337 20.20 11.25 -23.87
C GLU A 337 19.72 12.14 -25.04
N GLU A 338 18.51 11.90 -25.57
CA GLU A 338 17.89 12.72 -26.61
C GLU A 338 17.61 14.15 -26.14
N HIS A 339 17.12 14.34 -24.91
CA HIS A 339 16.91 15.68 -24.34
C HIS A 339 18.22 16.44 -24.09
N HIS A 340 19.30 15.77 -23.65
CA HIS A 340 20.61 16.41 -23.53
C HIS A 340 21.19 16.81 -24.90
N LEU A 341 21.03 15.96 -25.92
CA LEU A 341 21.46 16.30 -27.28
C LEU A 341 20.67 17.47 -27.87
N CYS A 342 19.37 17.60 -27.59
CA CYS A 342 18.57 18.71 -28.11
C CYS A 342 18.90 20.05 -27.44
N GLY A 343 19.13 20.05 -26.12
CA GLY A 343 19.45 21.27 -25.35
C GLY A 343 20.76 21.94 -25.76
N GLU A 344 21.78 21.20 -26.19
CA GLU A 344 23.05 21.76 -26.69
C GLU A 344 22.91 22.61 -27.97
N TYR A 345 21.76 22.53 -28.67
CA TYR A 345 21.48 23.37 -29.84
C TYR A 345 20.64 24.63 -29.52
N GLU A 346 19.93 24.65 -28.38
CA GLU A 346 19.01 25.75 -28.02
C GLU A 346 19.69 26.85 -27.17
N GLU A 347 20.81 26.55 -26.50
CA GLU A 347 21.61 27.53 -25.72
C GLU A 347 22.28 28.66 -26.55
N GLN A 348 22.00 28.77 -27.86
CA GLN A 348 22.51 29.87 -28.70
C GLN A 348 21.46 30.88 -29.19
N GLU A 349 20.14 30.65 -28.98
CA GLU A 349 19.08 31.54 -29.52
C GLU A 349 17.94 31.91 -28.54
N GLU A 350 18.19 32.05 -27.24
CA GLU A 350 17.23 32.77 -26.34
C GLU A 350 17.54 34.27 -26.23
N GLY A 351 17.26 34.96 -27.34
CA GLY A 351 17.24 36.42 -27.45
C GLY A 351 15.85 37.05 -27.31
N GLY A 352 15.03 36.58 -26.35
CA GLY A 352 13.82 37.25 -25.86
C GLY A 352 12.60 37.34 -26.79
N SER A 353 11.47 36.78 -26.34
CA SER A 353 10.14 37.32 -26.68
C SER A 353 9.11 36.97 -25.61
N ASN A 354 8.53 37.99 -24.97
CA ASN A 354 7.26 37.82 -24.26
C ASN A 354 6.14 37.68 -25.29
N ASP A 355 5.33 36.63 -25.21
CA ASP A 355 3.97 36.67 -25.75
C ASP A 355 3.00 35.96 -24.80
N SER A 356 1.84 36.58 -24.59
CA SER A 356 0.83 36.18 -23.61
C SER A 356 -0.39 35.60 -24.34
N GLY A 357 -0.63 34.30 -24.18
CA GLY A 357 -1.79 33.58 -24.73
C GLY A 357 -2.63 32.96 -23.61
N GLU A 358 -3.92 33.32 -23.56
CA GLU A 358 -4.85 32.93 -22.50
C GLU A 358 -5.27 31.45 -22.58
N GLU A 359 -5.20 30.71 -21.46
CA GLU A 359 -5.80 29.37 -21.35
C GLU A 359 -7.29 29.42 -20.97
N PRO A 360 -8.14 28.53 -21.51
CA PRO A 360 -9.53 28.39 -21.08
C PRO A 360 -9.62 27.60 -19.77
N SER A 361 -10.31 28.16 -18.77
CA SER A 361 -10.45 27.58 -17.44
C SER A 361 -11.42 26.40 -17.39
N GLU A 362 -10.90 25.18 -17.20
CA GLU A 362 -11.69 24.04 -16.71
C GLU A 362 -11.57 23.93 -15.18
N TYR A 363 -12.70 24.10 -14.49
CA TYR A 363 -12.80 23.97 -13.04
C TYR A 363 -12.57 22.51 -12.60
N ASN A 364 -11.33 22.18 -12.25
CA ASN A 364 -11.06 21.01 -11.40
C ASN A 364 -11.40 21.38 -9.95
N THR A 365 -12.47 20.79 -9.41
CA THR A 365 -12.87 20.96 -8.00
C THR A 365 -11.92 20.18 -7.08
N ASP A 366 -10.69 20.64 -6.96
CA ASP A 366 -9.69 20.02 -6.12
C ASP A 366 -9.94 20.38 -4.64
N THR A 367 -10.17 19.35 -3.82
CA THR A 367 -10.32 19.46 -2.36
C THR A 367 -9.20 18.73 -1.62
N SER A 368 -8.19 18.22 -2.33
CA SER A 368 -7.04 17.55 -1.72
C SER A 368 -6.16 18.50 -0.88
N ALA A 369 -6.10 19.77 -1.27
CA ALA A 369 -5.46 20.85 -0.52
C ALA A 369 -6.17 21.23 0.81
N LEU A 370 -7.39 20.73 1.05
CA LEU A 370 -8.13 20.92 2.31
C LEU A 370 -8.24 19.62 3.13
N SER A 371 -7.33 18.67 2.89
CA SER A 371 -7.21 17.51 3.77
C SER A 371 -6.73 17.93 5.16
N SER A 372 -7.47 17.52 6.19
CA SER A 372 -6.96 17.54 7.56
C SER A 372 -5.66 16.74 7.59
N THR A 373 -4.55 17.34 8.05
CA THR A 373 -3.24 16.70 8.10
C THR A 373 -3.30 15.41 8.92
N ASN A 374 -3.38 14.28 8.22
CA ASN A 374 -3.35 12.94 8.78
C ASN A 374 -1.93 12.66 9.29
N PRO A 375 -1.68 12.62 10.61
CA PRO A 375 -0.32 12.54 11.15
C PRO A 375 0.38 11.18 10.88
N ASP A 376 -0.33 10.18 10.37
CA ASP A 376 0.27 8.93 9.87
C ASP A 376 0.70 9.02 8.39
N GLU A 377 0.03 9.85 7.58
CA GLU A 377 0.53 10.26 6.27
C GLU A 377 1.51 11.42 6.46
N ILE A 378 2.81 11.13 6.33
CA ILE A 378 3.82 12.19 6.24
C ILE A 378 3.70 12.84 4.86
N VAL A 379 2.69 13.69 4.69
CA VAL A 379 2.69 14.74 3.68
C VAL A 379 3.86 15.64 4.05
N LEU A 380 4.96 15.49 3.31
CA LEU A 380 6.07 16.42 3.39
C LEU A 380 5.56 17.70 2.76
N GLU A 381 5.39 18.72 3.59
CA GLU A 381 5.00 20.07 3.18
C GLU A 381 5.73 20.43 1.88
N GLU A 382 4.95 20.89 0.91
CA GLU A 382 5.48 21.56 -0.25
C GLU A 382 5.87 22.94 0.28
N GLU A 383 7.18 23.19 0.37
CA GLU A 383 7.70 24.53 0.62
C GLU A 383 7.27 25.38 -0.59
N GLU A 384 6.14 26.09 -0.44
CA GLU A 384 5.81 27.21 -1.31
C GLU A 384 6.95 28.23 -1.15
N GLU A 385 7.55 28.64 -2.26
CA GLU A 385 8.63 29.63 -2.28
C GLU A 385 8.05 31.02 -1.98
N GLU A 386 7.79 31.32 -0.69
CA GLU A 386 7.60 32.70 -0.24
C GLU A 386 8.94 33.44 -0.28
N GLU A 387 9.02 34.48 -1.10
CA GLU A 387 10.17 35.39 -1.18
C GLU A 387 10.27 36.22 0.11
N GLU A 388 11.04 35.76 1.11
CA GLU A 388 11.39 36.60 2.27
C GLU A 388 12.48 37.62 1.91
N GLU A 389 12.11 38.89 1.79
CA GLU A 389 13.07 40.00 1.86
C GLU A 389 13.70 40.06 3.27
N GLU A 390 15.03 40.17 3.33
CA GLU A 390 15.75 40.36 4.59
C GLU A 390 15.34 41.68 5.28
N ASP A 391 14.97 41.65 6.57
CA ASP A 391 15.49 42.68 7.46
C ASP A 391 15.67 42.22 8.92
N SER A 392 16.70 42.77 9.56
CA SER A 392 17.27 42.28 10.83
C SER A 392 16.80 43.09 12.06
N PHE A 393 16.58 42.44 13.21
CA PHE A 393 16.84 43.07 14.53
C PHE A 393 17.01 42.04 15.67
N VAL A 394 17.56 42.48 16.81
CA VAL A 394 18.30 41.62 17.77
C VAL A 394 17.70 41.57 19.19
N SER A 395 17.89 40.42 19.88
CA SER A 395 17.75 40.15 21.33
C SER A 395 16.32 39.99 21.88
N ALA A 396 16.03 39.19 22.92
CA ALA A 396 16.84 38.81 24.09
C ALA A 396 16.36 37.50 24.78
N HIS A 397 17.13 37.03 25.77
CA HIS A 397 16.88 35.81 26.55
C HIS A 397 15.58 35.82 27.39
N SER A 398 14.99 34.63 27.59
CA SER A 398 14.56 34.21 28.93
C SER A 398 14.46 32.68 29.06
N ASP A 399 15.14 32.13 30.06
CA ASP A 399 14.95 30.75 30.51
C ASP A 399 13.63 30.62 31.29
N LEU A 400 12.85 29.56 31.03
CA LEU A 400 11.93 29.02 32.03
C LEU A 400 11.88 27.48 31.96
N ASN A 401 11.91 26.89 33.15
CA ASN A 401 12.13 25.47 33.40
C ASN A 401 10.91 24.92 34.18
N THR A 402 10.19 23.93 33.63
CA THR A 402 9.06 23.30 34.34
C THR A 402 8.88 21.81 34.00
N THR A 403 9.50 20.99 34.85
CA THR A 403 9.01 19.73 35.43
C THR A 403 8.05 18.80 34.67
N SER A 404 8.52 17.57 34.54
CA SER A 404 7.82 16.31 34.30
C SER A 404 6.58 16.06 35.17
N LEU A 405 5.57 15.40 34.59
CA LEU A 405 4.61 14.54 35.30
C LEU A 405 4.32 13.29 34.45
N GLU A 406 4.59 12.10 35.01
CA GLU A 406 3.95 10.86 34.53
C GLU A 406 2.51 10.78 35.03
N PRO A 407 1.69 9.86 34.48
CA PRO A 407 1.43 8.69 35.30
C PRO A 407 1.40 7.33 34.56
N SER A 408 1.93 6.32 35.27
CA SER A 408 1.43 4.94 35.40
C SER A 408 -0.09 4.75 35.17
N SER A 409 -0.63 3.59 34.77
CA SER A 409 -0.07 2.26 34.46
C SER A 409 -1.20 1.36 33.89
N ASP A 410 -0.82 0.18 33.38
CA ASP A 410 -1.62 -1.04 33.28
C ASP A 410 -3.04 -0.99 32.67
N LEU A 411 -3.15 -1.49 31.43
CA LEU A 411 -4.30 -2.29 31.01
C LEU A 411 -3.89 -3.24 29.87
N ALA A 412 -3.45 -4.44 30.23
CA ALA A 412 -3.34 -5.54 29.28
C ALA A 412 -4.75 -5.98 28.86
N SER A 413 -5.00 -6.10 27.56
CA SER A 413 -6.21 -6.73 27.04
C SER A 413 -5.89 -7.57 25.81
N ASP A 414 -6.08 -8.89 25.93
CA ASP A 414 -5.91 -9.84 24.85
C ASP A 414 -6.98 -9.63 23.78
N PHE A 415 -6.58 -9.34 22.55
CA PHE A 415 -7.48 -9.23 21.40
C PHE A 415 -7.08 -10.18 20.27
N SER A 416 -7.38 -11.46 20.45
CA SER A 416 -7.43 -12.44 19.37
C SER A 416 -8.72 -12.24 18.55
N ALA A 417 -8.68 -11.38 17.54
CA ALA A 417 -9.75 -11.25 16.57
C ALA A 417 -9.71 -12.42 15.56
N SER A 418 -10.31 -13.55 15.96
CA SER A 418 -10.65 -14.64 15.04
C SER A 418 -11.69 -14.16 14.01
N PHE A 419 -11.62 -14.68 12.78
CA PHE A 419 -12.56 -14.37 11.68
C PHE A 419 -14.02 -14.80 11.94
N SER A 420 -14.34 -15.32 13.13
CA SER A 420 -15.64 -15.88 13.52
C SER A 420 -16.70 -14.87 13.95
N ASP A 421 -16.34 -13.61 14.28
CA ASP A 421 -17.26 -12.64 14.92
C ASP A 421 -17.80 -11.53 14.00
N VAL A 422 -17.92 -11.78 12.69
CA VAL A 422 -18.61 -10.86 11.77
C VAL A 422 -20.09 -11.23 11.67
N ARG A 423 -20.96 -10.45 12.31
CA ARG A 423 -22.42 -10.64 12.25
C ARG A 423 -22.94 -10.28 10.85
N ILE A 424 -23.58 -11.23 10.18
CA ILE A 424 -24.34 -10.98 8.96
C ILE A 424 -25.55 -10.11 9.33
N LEU A 425 -25.64 -8.91 8.75
CA LEU A 425 -26.83 -8.05 8.83
C LEU A 425 -27.67 -8.22 7.55
N PRO A 426 -29.01 -8.32 7.64
CA PRO A 426 -29.86 -8.43 6.46
C PRO A 426 -29.90 -7.11 5.68
N GLY A 427 -29.83 -7.21 4.36
CA GLY A 427 -29.83 -6.05 3.47
C GLY A 427 -31.22 -5.45 3.29
N SER A 428 -31.49 -4.30 3.92
CA SER A 428 -32.54 -3.38 3.49
C SER A 428 -32.32 -1.96 4.05
N MET A 429 -31.53 -1.14 3.36
CA MET A 429 -31.63 0.32 3.43
C MET A 429 -31.39 0.92 2.04
N PHE A 430 -32.47 1.02 1.26
CA PHE A 430 -32.54 1.99 0.18
C PHE A 430 -32.54 3.38 0.81
N VAL A 431 -31.67 4.27 0.32
CA VAL A 431 -31.76 5.70 0.61
C VAL A 431 -32.37 6.36 -0.61
N SER A 432 -33.63 6.81 -0.48
CA SER A 432 -34.23 7.71 -1.45
C SER A 432 -33.70 9.13 -1.21
N SER A 433 -33.37 9.83 -2.30
CA SER A 433 -33.17 11.28 -2.26
C SER A 433 -34.51 12.01 -2.07
N ASP A 434 -34.40 13.26 -1.61
CA ASP A 434 -35.44 14.26 -1.26
C ASP A 434 -35.96 14.16 0.18
N ASP A 435 -35.65 15.15 1.04
CA ASP A 435 -36.24 16.50 0.94
C ASP A 435 -35.57 17.50 1.92
N THR A 436 -35.51 18.78 1.55
CA THR A 436 -34.99 19.85 2.43
C THR A 436 -36.07 20.84 2.85
N SER A 437 -36.15 21.08 4.17
CA SER A 437 -36.76 22.23 4.85
C SER A 437 -38.29 22.35 4.88
N GLY A 438 -38.84 22.53 6.09
CA GLY A 438 -40.25 22.85 6.30
C GLY A 438 -40.73 22.55 7.73
N SER A 439 -41.05 23.58 8.52
CA SER A 439 -41.69 23.48 9.85
C SER A 439 -42.50 24.75 10.10
N PRO A 440 -43.46 24.76 11.05
CA PRO A 440 -44.33 23.68 11.53
C PRO A 440 -45.83 24.07 11.47
N GLY A 441 -46.75 23.12 11.69
CA GLY A 441 -48.20 23.36 11.70
C GLY A 441 -48.94 22.57 12.79
N SER A 442 -49.79 23.25 13.56
CA SER A 442 -50.53 22.74 14.73
C SER A 442 -51.74 21.85 14.39
N GLY A 443 -52.05 20.88 15.25
CA GLY A 443 -53.35 20.17 15.25
C GLY A 443 -53.54 19.25 16.47
N GLU A 444 -54.52 19.56 17.32
CA GLU A 444 -54.87 18.76 18.51
C GLU A 444 -55.69 17.51 18.18
N GLY A 445 -55.66 16.47 19.05
CA GLY A 445 -56.54 15.31 18.90
C GLY A 445 -56.27 14.12 19.85
N LYS A 446 -56.89 14.14 21.04
CA LYS A 446 -57.14 12.99 21.94
C LYS A 446 -58.65 12.95 22.25
N PRO A 447 -59.32 11.81 22.55
CA PRO A 447 -59.03 11.01 23.75
C PRO A 447 -59.34 9.47 23.70
N GLY A 448 -59.09 8.78 24.84
CA GLY A 448 -59.70 7.49 25.25
C GLY A 448 -59.03 6.19 24.78
N GLU A 449 -59.35 4.99 25.31
CA GLU A 449 -59.67 4.51 26.68
C GLU A 449 -59.14 3.05 26.78
N VAL A 450 -58.29 2.67 27.75
CA VAL A 450 -58.59 2.09 29.09
C VAL A 450 -59.53 0.87 29.11
N VAL A 451 -58.98 -0.33 29.34
CA VAL A 451 -59.55 -1.41 30.18
C VAL A 451 -58.39 -2.22 30.82
N GLU A 452 -58.42 -2.44 32.14
CA GLU A 452 -57.51 -3.32 32.91
C GLU A 452 -57.94 -4.80 32.82
N SER A 453 -57.06 -5.80 32.97
CA SER A 453 -56.72 -6.49 34.24
C SER A 453 -56.00 -7.81 33.86
N GLY A 454 -55.16 -8.49 34.63
CA GLY A 454 -54.66 -8.31 36.00
C GLY A 454 -53.81 -9.56 36.40
N ASP A 455 -53.29 -9.58 37.63
CA ASP A 455 -52.43 -10.63 38.24
C ASP A 455 -51.03 -10.89 37.61
N GLY A 456 -49.93 -11.03 38.36
CA GLY A 456 -49.75 -10.87 39.81
C GLY A 456 -48.90 -11.97 40.45
N LYS A 457 -47.57 -11.76 40.58
CA LYS A 457 -46.78 -12.19 41.77
C LYS A 457 -45.34 -11.68 41.76
N ASP A 458 -45.00 -11.06 42.89
CA ASP A 458 -43.67 -10.66 43.33
C ASP A 458 -42.88 -11.87 43.88
N LEU A 459 -41.54 -11.76 43.93
CA LEU A 459 -40.72 -12.09 45.10
C LEU A 459 -39.22 -11.86 44.83
N THR A 460 -38.70 -10.77 45.39
CA THR A 460 -37.26 -10.49 45.50
C THR A 460 -36.62 -11.26 46.66
N ARG A 461 -35.35 -11.74 46.51
CA ARG A 461 -34.48 -12.00 47.68
C ARG A 461 -32.97 -12.07 47.38
N ALA A 462 -32.22 -11.15 47.99
CA ALA A 462 -30.82 -11.37 48.43
C ALA A 462 -30.81 -11.48 49.97
N PRO A 463 -29.88 -12.22 50.58
CA PRO A 463 -28.68 -11.61 51.22
C PRO A 463 -27.43 -12.54 51.16
N GLY A 464 -26.22 -12.23 51.67
CA GLY A 464 -25.69 -11.06 52.39
C GLY A 464 -24.20 -11.23 52.76
N LYS A 465 -23.57 -10.22 53.39
CA LYS A 465 -22.13 -10.14 53.73
C LYS A 465 -21.68 -11.04 54.90
N ARG A 466 -20.38 -11.40 54.94
CA ARG A 466 -19.56 -11.61 56.16
C ARG A 466 -18.13 -11.08 55.97
N LEU A 467 -17.41 -10.88 57.08
CA LEU A 467 -16.09 -10.21 57.22
C LEU A 467 -15.06 -11.14 57.90
N SER A 468 -13.75 -10.88 57.69
CA SER A 468 -12.56 -11.12 58.56
C SER A 468 -12.34 -12.54 59.16
N ASP A 469 -11.14 -13.03 59.47
CA ASP A 469 -9.75 -12.55 59.41
C ASP A 469 -8.81 -13.79 59.49
N GLU A 470 -7.55 -13.69 59.03
CA GLU A 470 -6.31 -14.32 59.59
C GLU A 470 -5.16 -14.34 58.56
N SER A 471 -3.90 -14.49 59.02
CA SER A 471 -2.72 -13.95 58.31
C SER A 471 -1.42 -14.77 58.46
N VAL A 472 -0.44 -14.49 57.57
CA VAL A 472 1.01 -14.84 57.64
C VAL A 472 1.40 -16.31 57.28
N PRO A 473 2.58 -16.65 56.68
CA PRO A 473 3.65 -15.84 56.05
C PRO A 473 3.97 -16.17 54.57
N GLU A 474 4.88 -15.38 54.00
CA GLU A 474 5.46 -15.47 52.65
C GLU A 474 6.27 -16.76 52.34
N GLN A 475 6.25 -17.21 51.07
CA GLN A 475 7.34 -18.00 50.47
C GLN A 475 7.72 -17.47 49.08
N ARG A 476 8.91 -16.88 48.96
CA ARG A 476 9.50 -16.43 47.69
C ARG A 476 9.81 -17.60 46.76
N LYS A 477 8.95 -17.88 45.77
CA LYS A 477 9.25 -18.80 44.66
C LYS A 477 10.03 -18.06 43.56
N LYS A 478 11.32 -18.38 43.42
CA LYS A 478 12.18 -17.88 42.32
C LYS A 478 11.69 -18.44 40.97
N ILE A 479 11.15 -17.58 40.11
CA ILE A 479 10.81 -17.95 38.73
C ILE A 479 12.09 -17.92 37.88
N LYS A 480 12.58 -19.09 37.48
CA LYS A 480 13.66 -19.20 36.47
C LYS A 480 13.09 -18.80 35.11
N ARG A 481 13.65 -17.77 34.47
CA ARG A 481 13.40 -17.49 33.05
C ARG A 481 14.08 -18.57 32.20
N ARG A 482 13.31 -19.29 31.38
CA ARG A 482 13.88 -20.03 30.24
C ARG A 482 14.54 -19.03 29.28
N ASN A 483 15.54 -19.48 28.52
CA ASN A 483 16.31 -18.74 27.49
C ASN A 483 17.56 -17.98 27.95
N GLN A 484 18.06 -18.18 29.18
CA GLN A 484 19.38 -17.64 29.59
C GLN A 484 20.59 -18.40 28.96
N ALA A 485 20.35 -19.47 28.21
CA ALA A 485 21.38 -20.33 27.60
C ALA A 485 21.65 -20.03 26.10
N ILE A 486 21.17 -18.91 25.56
CA ILE A 486 21.33 -18.53 24.13
C ILE A 486 22.46 -17.48 23.94
N TYR A 487 23.05 -16.99 25.03
CA TYR A 487 24.09 -15.94 25.03
C TYR A 487 25.37 -16.34 25.79
N ALA A 488 25.69 -17.64 25.83
CA ALA A 488 27.03 -18.09 26.18
C ALA A 488 27.84 -18.19 24.88
N ALA A 489 28.85 -17.35 24.73
CA ALA A 489 29.84 -17.50 23.66
C ALA A 489 30.81 -18.62 24.05
N GLU A 490 31.14 -19.48 23.09
CA GLU A 490 32.31 -20.35 23.15
C GLU A 490 33.41 -19.69 22.32
N ASP A 491 34.25 -18.91 22.99
CA ASP A 491 35.65 -18.80 22.59
C ASP A 491 36.34 -20.08 23.10
N ASP A 492 37.09 -20.77 22.24
CA ASP A 492 38.48 -21.13 22.53
C ASP A 492 39.12 -21.79 21.28
N ASP A 493 40.28 -21.25 20.90
CA ASP A 493 41.30 -22.02 20.18
C ASP A 493 41.78 -23.17 21.08
N ASP A 494 42.15 -24.31 20.51
CA ASP A 494 43.51 -24.79 20.78
C ASP A 494 44.02 -25.80 19.73
N ALA A 495 45.32 -25.71 19.46
CA ALA A 495 46.04 -26.61 18.57
C ALA A 495 47.24 -27.24 19.30
N ALA A 496 47.20 -28.56 19.49
CA ALA A 496 48.36 -29.41 19.82
C ALA A 496 48.09 -30.88 19.49
#